data_AF-A0A0J1FTX8-F1
#
_entry.id   AF-A0A0J1FTX8-F1
#
_cell.length_a   1.000
_cell.length_b   1.000
_cell.length_c   1.000
_cell.angle_alpha   90.00
_cell.angle_beta   90.00
_cell.angle_gamma   90.00
#
_symmetry.space_group_name_H-M   'P 1'
#
loop_
_entity.id
_entity.type
_entity.pdbx_description
1 polymer ?
#
loop_
_entity_poly.entity_id
_entity_poly.type
_entity_poly.pdbx_seq_one_letter_code
_entity_poly.pdbx_strand_id
1 'polypeptide(L)'
;MGLLTPQEAADMLRLPDPADYPQLNILLPFVEDFIKTATGHDWASDLTIDPTAKMLAATLAVRWFDDPAQMGNIPGNDIGVKSLIGQLHAKALGMLVV
;
A
#
# COMPACT_ATOMS: atom_id res chain seq x y z
N MET A 1 10.59 4.47 -7.39
CA MET A 1 9.88 3.30 -7.96
C MET A 1 8.58 3.18 -7.17
N GLY A 2 7.49 2.65 -7.72
CA GLY A 2 6.28 2.48 -6.91
C GLY A 2 6.44 1.33 -5.90
N LEU A 3 5.63 1.32 -4.83
CA LEU A 3 5.53 0.14 -3.94
C LEU A 3 5.03 -1.09 -4.71
N LEU A 4 4.13 -0.85 -5.66
CA LEU A 4 3.68 -1.81 -6.67
C LEU A 4 3.97 -1.24 -8.05
N THR A 5 4.47 -2.08 -8.95
CA THR A 5 4.43 -1.75 -10.37
C THR A 5 2.98 -1.81 -10.89
N PRO A 6 2.65 -1.16 -12.03
CA PRO A 6 1.33 -1.28 -12.62
C PRO A 6 0.91 -2.73 -12.89
N GLN A 7 1.83 -3.58 -13.35
CA GLN A 7 1.53 -4.99 -13.60
C GLN A 7 1.27 -5.75 -12.30
N GLU A 8 2.09 -5.54 -11.27
CA GLU A 8 1.85 -6.18 -9.96
C GLU A 8 0.51 -5.77 -9.37
N ALA A 9 0.10 -4.51 -9.52
CA ALA A 9 -1.22 -4.06 -9.12
C ALA A 9 -2.32 -4.76 -9.93
N ALA A 10 -2.20 -4.81 -11.26
CA ALA A 10 -3.15 -5.51 -12.12
C ALA A 10 -3.31 -6.98 -11.70
N ASP A 11 -2.20 -7.68 -11.46
CA ASP A 11 -2.20 -9.07 -11.02
C ASP A 11 -2.95 -9.25 -9.68
N MET A 12 -2.72 -8.36 -8.71
CA MET A 12 -3.41 -8.39 -7.41
C MET A 12 -4.91 -8.11 -7.55
N LEU A 13 -5.30 -7.22 -8.45
CA LEU A 13 -6.68 -6.87 -8.75
C LEU A 13 -7.37 -7.86 -9.71
N ARG A 14 -6.64 -8.91 -10.15
CA ARG A 14 -7.10 -9.91 -11.13
C ARG A 14 -7.51 -9.29 -12.47
N LEU A 15 -6.78 -8.26 -12.89
CA LEU A 15 -6.90 -7.61 -14.20
C LEU A 15 -5.88 -8.23 -15.17
N PRO A 16 -6.28 -8.59 -16.41
CA PRO A 16 -5.35 -9.12 -17.41
C PRO A 16 -4.24 -8.15 -17.82
N ASP A 17 -4.58 -6.87 -17.97
CA ASP A 17 -3.66 -5.80 -18.34
C ASP A 17 -3.91 -4.57 -17.45
N PRO A 18 -2.88 -3.86 -16.96
CA PRO A 18 -3.06 -2.60 -16.24
C PRO A 18 -3.87 -1.54 -17.01
N ALA A 19 -3.89 -1.59 -18.35
CA ALA A 19 -4.70 -0.71 -19.19
C ALA A 19 -6.22 -0.96 -19.05
N ASP A 20 -6.63 -2.13 -18.55
CA ASP A 20 -8.05 -2.45 -18.31
C ASP A 20 -8.64 -1.64 -17.14
N TYR A 21 -7.78 -1.06 -16.30
CA TYR A 21 -8.18 -0.14 -15.22
C TYR A 21 -7.28 1.10 -15.19
N PRO A 22 -7.52 2.09 -16.09
CA PRO A 22 -6.70 3.28 -16.18
C PRO A 22 -6.54 4.04 -14.86
N GLN A 23 -7.52 3.91 -13.96
CA GLN A 23 -7.54 4.52 -12.62
C GLN A 23 -6.45 3.99 -11.69
N LEU A 24 -5.71 2.93 -12.06
CA LEU A 24 -4.47 2.54 -11.38
C LEU A 24 -3.50 3.73 -11.23
N ASN A 25 -3.49 4.65 -12.20
CA ASN A 25 -2.65 5.86 -12.15
C ASN A 25 -3.02 6.84 -11.03
N ILE A 26 -4.22 6.73 -10.45
CA ILE A 26 -4.70 7.51 -9.31
C ILE A 26 -4.63 6.68 -8.04
N LEU A 27 -5.03 5.41 -8.12
CA LEU A 27 -5.10 4.51 -6.96
C LEU A 27 -3.71 4.28 -6.36
N LEU A 28 -2.69 3.97 -7.18
CA LEU A 28 -1.37 3.61 -6.65
C LEU A 28 -0.66 4.78 -5.95
N PRO A 29 -0.60 5.99 -6.52
CA PRO A 29 -0.05 7.14 -5.80
C PRO A 29 -0.80 7.44 -4.49
N PHE A 30 -2.13 7.28 -4.48
CA PHE A 30 -2.92 7.50 -3.28
C PHE A 30 -2.62 6.45 -2.18
N VAL A 31 -2.41 5.19 -2.55
CA VAL A 31 -1.94 4.13 -1.62
C VAL A 31 -0.59 4.49 -1.03
N GLU A 32 0.35 4.95 -1.86
CA GLU A 32 1.70 5.35 -1.41
C GLU A 32 1.65 6.54 -0.44
N ASP A 33 0.90 7.59 -0.78
CA ASP A 33 0.71 8.77 0.07
C ASP A 33 0.05 8.41 1.40
N PHE A 34 -0.94 7.51 1.38
CA PHE A 34 -1.57 7.03 2.59
C PHE A 34 -0.60 6.28 3.49
N ILE A 35 0.16 5.34 2.93
CA ILE A 35 1.16 4.57 3.69
C ILE A 35 2.21 5.52 4.27
N LYS A 36 2.73 6.44 3.46
CA LYS A 36 3.70 7.46 3.89
C LYS A 36 3.18 8.28 5.06
N THR A 37 1.93 8.74 4.97
CA THR A 37 1.27 9.50 6.04
C THR A 37 1.07 8.67 7.31
N ALA A 38 0.64 7.42 7.15
CA ALA A 38 0.33 6.52 8.27
C ALA A 38 1.59 6.03 9.00
N THR A 39 2.71 5.86 8.29
CA THR A 39 3.95 5.33 8.87
C THR A 39 5.00 6.41 9.15
N GLY A 40 4.89 7.58 8.52
CA GLY A 40 5.85 8.67 8.62
C GLY A 40 7.12 8.51 7.78
N HIS A 41 7.12 7.62 6.78
CA HIS A 41 8.30 7.32 5.93
C HIS A 41 7.89 7.05 4.48
N ASP A 42 8.71 7.51 3.54
CA ASP A 42 8.47 7.38 2.09
C ASP A 42 9.05 6.06 1.55
N TRP A 43 8.34 4.96 1.78
CA TRP A 43 8.80 3.61 1.40
C TRP A 43 8.93 3.39 -0.11
N ALA A 44 8.21 4.15 -0.94
CA ALA A 44 8.33 4.10 -2.40
C ALA A 44 9.66 4.70 -2.89
N SER A 45 10.24 5.59 -2.09
CA SER A 45 11.50 6.26 -2.40
C SER A 45 12.74 5.49 -1.92
N ASP A 46 12.57 4.38 -1.20
CA ASP A 46 13.68 3.56 -0.73
C ASP A 46 14.38 2.81 -1.89
N LEU A 47 15.70 2.63 -1.75
CA LEU A 47 16.50 1.87 -2.73
C LEU A 47 16.05 0.40 -2.83
N THR A 48 15.64 -0.17 -1.70
CA THR A 48 15.10 -1.52 -1.59
C THR A 48 13.71 -1.42 -0.99
N ILE A 49 12.69 -1.82 -1.75
CA ILE A 49 11.31 -1.78 -1.28
C ILE A 49 11.13 -2.76 -0.11
N ASP A 50 10.68 -2.24 1.03
CA ASP A 50 10.38 -3.07 2.20
C ASP A 50 9.22 -4.03 1.87
N PRO A 51 9.37 -5.35 2.13
CA PRO A 51 8.35 -6.33 1.79
C PRO A 51 7.03 -6.12 2.57
N THR A 52 7.11 -5.60 3.80
CA THR A 52 5.94 -5.24 4.60
C THR A 52 5.20 -4.04 3.99
N ALA A 53 5.93 -3.04 3.50
CA ALA A 53 5.34 -1.87 2.83
C ALA A 53 4.63 -2.28 1.53
N LYS A 54 5.27 -3.16 0.74
CA LYS A 54 4.68 -3.72 -0.48
C LYS A 54 3.43 -4.55 -0.21
N MET A 55 3.45 -5.39 0.83
CA MET A 55 2.28 -6.17 1.24
C MET A 55 1.12 -5.28 1.70
N LEU A 56 1.41 -4.22 2.46
CA LEU A 56 0.40 -3.24 2.87
C LEU A 56 -0.19 -2.52 1.65
N ALA A 57 0.64 -2.13 0.69
CA ALA A 57 0.17 -1.51 -0.55
C ALA A 57 -0.76 -2.42 -1.35
N ALA A 58 -0.41 -3.69 -1.53
CA ALA A 58 -1.28 -4.67 -2.20
C ALA A 58 -2.62 -4.83 -1.47
N THR A 59 -2.58 -4.92 -0.14
CA THR A 59 -3.79 -5.06 0.69
C THR A 59 -4.73 -3.86 0.54
N LEU A 60 -4.18 -2.63 0.58
CA LEU A 60 -4.97 -1.41 0.42
C LEU A 60 -5.49 -1.25 -1.01
N ALA A 61 -4.67 -1.57 -2.02
CA ALA A 61 -5.07 -1.49 -3.42
C ALA A 61 -6.26 -2.41 -3.72
N VAL A 62 -6.21 -3.68 -3.30
CA VAL A 62 -7.34 -4.63 -3.45
C VAL A 62 -8.57 -4.11 -2.71
N ARG A 63 -8.41 -3.68 -1.45
CA ARG A 63 -9.53 -3.20 -0.65
C ARG A 63 -10.24 -2.01 -1.28
N TRP A 64 -9.49 -1.00 -1.71
CA TRP A 64 -10.07 0.24 -2.26
C TRP A 64 -10.53 0.10 -3.70
N PHE A 65 -10.03 -0.91 -4.40
CA PHE A 65 -10.61 -1.36 -5.67
C PHE A 65 -11.99 -2.03 -5.44
N ASP A 66 -12.08 -2.94 -4.47
CA ASP A 66 -13.31 -3.66 -4.15
C ASP A 66 -14.40 -2.75 -3.56
N ASP A 67 -14.01 -1.81 -2.69
CA ASP A 67 -14.90 -0.81 -2.09
C ASP A 67 -14.24 0.58 -2.05
N PRO A 68 -14.43 1.41 -3.09
CA PRO A 68 -13.88 2.77 -3.15
C PRO A 68 -14.35 3.68 -2.01
N ALA A 69 -15.47 3.38 -1.33
CA ALA A 69 -15.94 4.19 -0.19
C ALA A 69 -15.03 4.03 1.04
N GLN A 70 -14.17 3.02 1.08
CA GLN A 70 -13.15 2.84 2.12
C GLN A 70 -11.85 3.58 1.84
N MET A 71 -11.72 4.28 0.70
CA MET A 71 -10.50 4.96 0.32
C MET A 71 -10.09 5.98 1.40
N GLY A 72 -8.86 5.85 1.91
CA GLY A 72 -8.35 6.68 3.01
C GLY A 72 -8.89 6.32 4.41
N ASN A 73 -9.74 5.30 4.51
CA ASN A 73 -10.30 4.82 5.77
C ASN A 73 -9.75 3.44 6.15
N ILE A 74 -9.41 3.27 7.43
CA ILE A 74 -9.14 1.96 8.03
C ILE A 74 -10.15 1.76 9.16
N PRO A 75 -11.13 0.85 8.99
CA PRO A 75 -12.08 0.52 10.04
C PRO A 75 -11.41 0.17 11.37
N GLY A 76 -12.06 0.56 12.46
CA GLY A 76 -11.55 0.39 13.82
C GLY A 76 -11.15 -1.06 14.17
N ASN A 77 -11.82 -2.03 13.55
CA ASN A 77 -11.64 -3.48 13.76
C ASN A 77 -10.62 -4.14 12.82
N ASP A 78 -9.96 -3.39 11.92
CA ASP A 78 -8.96 -3.95 11.02
C ASP A 78 -7.58 -4.07 11.69
N ILE A 79 -7.43 -5.12 12.50
CA ILE A 79 -6.22 -5.38 13.28
C ILE A 79 -5.03 -5.69 12.36
N GLY A 80 -5.28 -6.33 11.20
CA GLY A 80 -4.23 -6.71 10.25
C GLY A 80 -3.53 -5.49 9.66
N VAL A 81 -4.30 -4.59 9.04
CA VAL A 81 -3.75 -3.37 8.44
C VAL A 81 -3.08 -2.49 9.51
N LYS A 82 -3.70 -2.34 10.68
CA LYS A 82 -3.12 -1.57 11.80
C LYS A 82 -1.79 -2.15 12.29
N SER A 83 -1.67 -3.47 12.37
CA SER A 83 -0.44 -4.14 12.76
C SER A 83 0.69 -3.89 11.75
N LEU A 84 0.39 -3.96 10.45
CA LEU A 84 1.37 -3.66 9.39
C LEU A 84 1.86 -2.21 9.45
N ILE A 85 0.94 -1.26 9.64
CA ILE A 85 1.28 0.15 9.83
C ILE A 85 2.16 0.35 11.08
N GLY A 86 1.79 -0.28 12.19
CA GLY A 86 2.59 -0.21 13.43
C GLY A 86 4.00 -0.77 13.26
N GLN A 87 4.15 -1.90 12.54
CA GLN A 87 5.45 -2.48 12.23
C GLN A 87 6.29 -1.53 11.36
N LEU A 88 5.71 -0.99 10.29
CA LEU A 88 6.41 -0.04 9.41
C LEU A 88 6.80 1.24 10.15
N HIS A 89 5.90 1.80 10.97
CA HIS A 89 6.21 2.96 11.80
C HIS A 89 7.38 2.68 12.75
N ALA A 90 7.40 1.50 13.40
CA ALA A 90 8.53 1.11 14.25
C ALA A 90 9.84 0.92 13.47
N LYS A 91 9.79 0.35 12.25
CA LYS A 91 10.95 0.26 11.36
C LYS A 91 11.48 1.64 10.98
N ALA A 92 10.60 2.57 10.62
CA ALA A 92 10.97 3.95 10.28
C ALA A 92 11.68 4.68 11.44
N LEU A 93 11.30 4.37 12.68
CA LEU A 93 11.96 4.89 13.89
C LEU A 93 13.26 4.16 14.27
N GLY A 94 13.67 3.12 13.52
CA GLY A 94 14.81 2.28 13.86
C GLY A 94 14.59 1.39 15.09
N MET A 95 13.34 1.22 15.53
CA MET A 95 12.96 0.45 16.71
C MET A 95 12.70 -1.03 16.40
N LEU A 96 12.69 -1.40 15.13
CA LEU A 96 12.44 -2.75 14.66
C LEU A 96 13.42 -3.11 13.54
N VAL A 97 14.17 -4.18 13.74
CA VAL A 97 15.01 -4.82 12.71
C VAL A 97 14.39 -6.20 12.48
N VAL A 98 13.71 -6.37 11.35
CA VAL A 98 13.12 -7.65 10.93
C VAL A 98 13.84 -8.13 9.69
#